data_AF-A0A3A9ZRT0-F1
#
_entry.id   AF-A0A3A9ZRT0-F1
#
_cell.length_a   1.000
_cell.length_b   1.000
_cell.length_c   1.000
_cell.angle_alpha   90.00
_cell.angle_beta   90.00
_cell.angle_gamma   90.00
#
_symmetry.space_group_name_H-M   'P 1'
#
loop_
_entity.id
_entity.type
_entity.pdbx_description
1 polymer ?
#
loop_
_entity_poly.entity_id
_entity_poly.type
_entity_poly.pdbx_seq_one_letter_code
_entity_poly.pdbx_strand_id
1 'polypeptide(L)'
;MLHVDPISAATSAAAPTVTAATPPPFTVTSVFTETRLDSWLAVGLVLAAGIYLYGVHRLRIRGDRWPVARTVFFIGPGLGGIAAVTVSGLHAYDTALLSVHMVQHMVLSMISPIFLALGAPMTLALRTLPQRPRRRLLAVVHSRIVRVYTFPLVAFTIFVVNPFALYFTDLYRYTLEHAWAHELVHAHFILTGCVFFWPLLGLDPLPGRWPYPGRALLMLLSVPFHTVLGLTIMQSSTLFGGDWYPSLGLTWADPWADQVVAGGILWAGGEVVSVTMLAVLVVQWMRQAEREARRIDRDLDRQEARQRAAEAAS
;
A
#
# COMPACT_ATOMS: atom_id res chain seq x y z
N MET A 1 -68.15 -2.04 -38.23
CA MET A 1 -67.38 -3.30 -38.29
C MET A 1 -66.00 -2.97 -38.82
N LEU A 2 -65.03 -2.78 -37.92
CA LEU A 2 -63.59 -2.69 -38.21
C LEU A 2 -62.88 -2.87 -36.87
N HIS A 3 -62.42 -4.10 -36.64
CA HIS A 3 -61.64 -4.53 -35.48
C HIS A 3 -60.19 -4.19 -35.81
N VAL A 4 -59.55 -3.33 -35.00
CA VAL A 4 -58.13 -3.03 -35.10
C VAL A 4 -57.52 -3.33 -33.75
N ASP A 5 -56.83 -4.45 -33.65
CA ASP A 5 -55.99 -4.81 -32.51
C ASP A 5 -54.74 -3.92 -32.49
N PRO A 6 -54.34 -3.36 -31.35
CA PRO A 6 -53.00 -2.80 -31.20
C PRO A 6 -52.01 -3.92 -30.89
N ILE A 7 -51.04 -4.11 -31.79
CA ILE A 7 -49.84 -4.92 -31.56
C ILE A 7 -49.02 -4.22 -30.47
N SER A 8 -49.18 -4.67 -29.22
CA SER A 8 -48.22 -4.40 -28.14
C SER A 8 -46.96 -5.21 -28.37
N ALA A 9 -46.05 -4.70 -29.22
CA ALA A 9 -44.66 -5.12 -29.22
C ALA A 9 -43.90 -4.37 -28.13
N ALA A 10 -44.21 -4.68 -26.87
CA ALA A 10 -43.32 -4.34 -25.75
C ALA A 10 -42.10 -5.25 -25.87
N THR A 11 -41.11 -4.82 -26.65
CA THR A 11 -39.77 -5.39 -26.60
C THR A 11 -39.19 -4.94 -25.25
N SER A 12 -39.44 -5.74 -24.21
CA SER A 12 -38.72 -5.66 -22.96
C SER A 12 -37.25 -5.91 -23.29
N ALA A 13 -36.49 -4.81 -23.39
CA ALA A 13 -35.04 -4.89 -23.41
C ALA A 13 -34.63 -5.49 -22.06
N ALA A 14 -34.32 -6.79 -22.08
CA ALA A 14 -33.78 -7.49 -20.94
C ALA A 14 -32.56 -6.71 -20.43
N ALA A 15 -32.67 -6.18 -19.21
CA ALA A 15 -31.53 -5.69 -18.47
C ALA A 15 -30.46 -6.80 -18.43
N PRO A 16 -29.17 -6.48 -18.59
CA PRO A 16 -28.14 -7.50 -18.52
C PRO A 16 -28.16 -8.11 -17.11
N THR A 17 -28.64 -9.35 -17.02
CA THR A 17 -28.61 -10.18 -15.82
C THR A 17 -27.16 -10.54 -15.53
N VAL A 18 -26.45 -9.67 -14.81
CA VAL A 18 -25.29 -10.09 -14.05
C VAL A 18 -25.83 -10.75 -12.79
N THR A 19 -26.21 -12.02 -12.87
CA THR A 19 -26.30 -12.88 -11.69
C THR A 19 -24.87 -13.12 -11.21
N ALA A 20 -24.29 -12.13 -10.56
CA ALA A 20 -23.19 -12.38 -9.65
C ALA A 20 -23.79 -13.23 -8.53
N ALA A 21 -23.53 -14.53 -8.57
CA ALA A 21 -23.87 -15.40 -7.45
C ALA A 21 -23.22 -14.80 -6.20
N THR A 22 -24.04 -14.32 -5.27
CA THR A 22 -23.58 -13.81 -3.98
C THR A 22 -22.69 -14.86 -3.32
N PRO A 23 -21.53 -14.48 -2.77
CA PRO A 23 -20.63 -15.46 -2.21
C PRO A 23 -21.30 -16.23 -1.06
N PRO A 24 -20.95 -17.52 -0.87
CA PRO A 24 -21.43 -18.28 0.28
C PRO A 24 -20.95 -17.64 1.59
N PRO A 25 -21.41 -18.09 2.77
CA PRO A 25 -20.94 -17.56 4.04
C PRO A 25 -19.42 -17.54 4.13
N PHE A 26 -18.86 -16.42 4.59
CA PHE A 26 -17.41 -16.24 4.72
C PHE A 26 -16.79 -17.36 5.56
N THR A 27 -15.86 -18.09 4.96
CA THR A 27 -15.08 -19.13 5.66
C THR A 27 -13.60 -18.90 5.42
N VAL A 28 -12.76 -19.10 6.44
CA VAL A 28 -11.30 -18.96 6.32
C VAL A 28 -10.74 -19.88 5.24
N THR A 29 -11.36 -21.03 5.00
CA THR A 29 -11.00 -21.97 3.93
C THR A 29 -11.26 -21.41 2.54
N SER A 30 -12.33 -20.65 2.33
CA SER A 30 -12.66 -20.06 1.01
C SER A 30 -11.57 -19.13 0.49
N VAL A 31 -10.84 -18.47 1.40
CA VAL A 31 -9.68 -17.62 1.09
C VAL A 31 -8.58 -18.42 0.37
N PHE A 32 -8.38 -19.69 0.69
CA PHE A 32 -7.29 -20.50 0.14
C PHE A 32 -7.71 -21.41 -1.03
N THR A 33 -9.00 -21.63 -1.24
CA THR A 33 -9.50 -22.58 -2.24
C THR A 33 -9.90 -21.93 -3.57
N GLU A 34 -10.26 -20.65 -3.55
CA GLU A 34 -10.62 -19.91 -4.77
C GLU A 34 -9.46 -19.03 -5.23
N THR A 35 -9.15 -19.06 -6.52
CA THR A 35 -8.14 -18.20 -7.13
C THR A 35 -8.69 -17.55 -8.39
N ARG A 36 -8.52 -16.23 -8.48
CA ARG A 36 -8.96 -15.42 -9.62
C ARG A 36 -7.77 -14.71 -10.25
N LEU A 37 -7.38 -15.18 -11.43
CA LEU A 37 -6.21 -14.70 -12.18
C LEU A 37 -6.57 -13.79 -13.36
N ASP A 38 -7.84 -13.42 -13.47
CA ASP A 38 -8.41 -12.55 -14.50
C ASP A 38 -8.08 -11.06 -14.29
N SER A 39 -7.56 -10.70 -13.11
CA SER A 39 -7.13 -9.35 -12.77
C SER A 39 -5.82 -8.93 -13.45
N TRP A 40 -5.76 -7.69 -13.95
CA TRP A 40 -4.50 -7.13 -14.49
C TRP A 40 -3.46 -6.88 -13.39
N LEU A 41 -3.91 -6.71 -12.14
CA LEU A 41 -3.01 -6.65 -10.98
C LEU A 41 -2.23 -7.95 -10.81
N ALA A 42 -2.87 -9.11 -11.04
CA ALA A 42 -2.20 -10.41 -10.97
C ALA A 42 -1.04 -10.49 -11.98
N VAL A 43 -1.25 -10.00 -13.20
CA VAL A 43 -0.18 -9.88 -14.22
C VAL A 43 0.93 -8.95 -13.73
N GLY A 44 0.56 -7.79 -13.17
CA GLY A 44 1.51 -6.85 -12.57
C GLY A 44 2.37 -7.47 -11.47
N LEU A 45 1.78 -8.30 -10.60
CA LEU A 45 2.49 -9.01 -9.53
C LEU A 45 3.49 -10.03 -10.07
N VAL A 46 3.08 -10.85 -11.06
CA VAL A 46 3.96 -11.83 -11.69
C VAL A 46 5.12 -11.14 -12.40
N LEU A 47 4.85 -10.04 -13.11
CA LEU A 47 5.89 -9.24 -13.77
C LEU A 47 6.84 -8.62 -12.75
N ALA A 48 6.33 -8.04 -11.66
CA ALA A 48 7.15 -7.46 -10.60
C ALA A 48 8.03 -8.52 -9.92
N ALA A 49 7.48 -9.70 -9.62
CA ALA A 49 8.22 -10.83 -9.06
C ALA A 49 9.32 -11.30 -10.03
N GLY A 50 8.99 -11.50 -11.30
CA GLY A 50 9.93 -11.94 -12.34
C GLY A 50 11.07 -10.96 -12.54
N ILE A 51 10.77 -9.65 -12.65
CA ILE A 51 11.79 -8.60 -12.80
C ILE A 51 12.71 -8.56 -11.57
N TYR A 52 12.15 -8.63 -10.36
CA TYR A 52 12.92 -8.60 -9.13
C TYR A 52 13.84 -9.83 -9.00
N LEU A 53 13.29 -11.04 -9.18
CA LEU A 53 14.06 -12.29 -9.10
C LEU A 53 15.13 -12.38 -10.19
N TYR A 54 14.83 -11.90 -11.40
CA TYR A 54 15.83 -11.78 -12.47
C TYR A 54 16.98 -10.84 -12.07
N GLY A 55 16.68 -9.70 -11.45
CA GLY A 55 17.68 -8.80 -10.89
C GLY A 55 18.58 -9.47 -9.85
N VAL A 56 17.98 -10.21 -8.90
CA VAL A 56 18.72 -10.97 -7.87
C VAL A 56 19.60 -12.04 -8.52
N HIS A 57 19.06 -12.79 -9.47
CA HIS A 57 19.79 -13.82 -10.22
C HIS A 57 20.99 -13.23 -10.97
N ARG A 58 20.81 -12.07 -11.62
CA ARG A 58 21.89 -11.37 -12.33
C ARG A 58 23.02 -10.94 -11.40
N LEU A 59 22.71 -10.43 -10.20
CA LEU A 59 23.73 -10.11 -9.19
C LEU A 59 24.49 -11.36 -8.75
N ARG A 60 23.75 -12.45 -8.51
CA ARG A 60 24.34 -13.72 -8.07
C ARG A 60 25.31 -14.28 -9.11
N ILE A 61 24.98 -14.24 -10.40
CA ILE A 61 25.88 -14.67 -11.48
C ILE A 61 27.16 -13.82 -11.54
N ARG A 62 27.05 -12.52 -11.22
CA ARG A 62 28.20 -11.60 -11.18
C ARG A 62 29.10 -11.78 -9.95
N GLY A 63 28.71 -12.63 -9.01
CA GLY A 63 29.42 -12.80 -7.73
C GLY A 63 29.06 -11.76 -6.66
N ASP A 64 28.11 -10.86 -6.94
CA ASP A 64 27.67 -9.87 -5.98
C ASP A 64 26.73 -10.47 -4.93
N ARG A 65 26.90 -10.08 -3.66
CA ARG A 65 26.02 -10.52 -2.58
C ARG A 65 24.77 -9.65 -2.50
N TRP A 66 23.60 -10.28 -2.55
CA TRP A 66 22.30 -9.66 -2.25
C TRP A 66 21.71 -10.27 -0.98
N PRO A 67 21.29 -9.49 0.02
CA PRO A 67 20.73 -10.05 1.26
C PRO A 67 19.43 -10.82 1.00
N VAL A 68 19.38 -12.10 1.38
CA VAL A 68 18.21 -12.98 1.19
C VAL A 68 16.96 -12.41 1.84
N ALA A 69 17.10 -11.77 3.02
CA ALA A 69 16.00 -11.12 3.73
C ALA A 69 15.26 -10.09 2.86
N ARG A 70 15.96 -9.33 1.99
CA ARG A 70 15.31 -8.37 1.07
C ARG A 70 14.39 -9.08 0.08
N THR A 71 14.85 -10.19 -0.48
CA THR A 71 14.03 -11.01 -1.39
C THR A 71 12.84 -11.63 -0.67
N VAL A 72 13.03 -12.14 0.54
CA VAL A 72 11.94 -12.72 1.35
C VAL A 72 10.89 -11.66 1.67
N PHE A 73 11.27 -10.46 2.11
CA PHE A 73 10.32 -9.38 2.38
C PHE A 73 9.59 -8.90 1.12
N PHE A 74 10.31 -8.74 0.01
CA PHE A 74 9.71 -8.28 -1.24
C PHE A 74 8.70 -9.28 -1.82
N ILE A 75 9.06 -10.56 -1.89
CA ILE A 75 8.23 -11.60 -2.51
C ILE A 75 7.14 -12.07 -1.56
N GLY A 76 7.47 -12.30 -0.28
CA GLY A 76 6.54 -12.85 0.71
C GLY A 76 5.45 -11.86 1.11
N PRO A 77 5.64 -11.06 2.17
CA PRO A 77 4.60 -10.13 2.62
C PRO A 77 4.42 -8.89 1.71
N GLY A 78 5.40 -8.56 0.85
CA GLY A 78 5.27 -7.51 -0.16
C GLY A 78 4.29 -7.89 -1.27
N LEU A 79 4.75 -8.65 -2.27
CA LEU A 79 3.91 -9.09 -3.39
C LEU A 79 2.90 -10.17 -3.01
N GLY A 80 3.30 -11.14 -2.17
CA GLY A 80 2.39 -12.17 -1.69
C GLY A 80 1.28 -11.62 -0.79
N GLY A 81 1.51 -10.53 -0.06
CA GLY A 81 0.46 -9.83 0.68
C GLY A 81 -0.59 -9.22 -0.26
N ILE A 82 -0.15 -8.57 -1.35
CA ILE A 82 -1.06 -8.04 -2.38
C ILE A 82 -1.83 -9.19 -3.04
N ALA A 83 -1.13 -10.26 -3.44
CA ALA A 83 -1.76 -11.44 -4.04
C ALA A 83 -2.79 -12.08 -3.09
N ALA A 84 -2.47 -12.16 -1.79
CA ALA A 84 -3.34 -12.78 -0.80
C ALA A 84 -4.68 -12.05 -0.63
N VAL A 85 -4.75 -10.75 -0.94
CA VAL A 85 -6.01 -10.00 -0.85
C VAL A 85 -6.67 -9.74 -2.19
N THR A 86 -5.93 -9.78 -3.31
CA THR A 86 -6.48 -9.48 -4.65
C THR A 86 -6.72 -10.70 -5.54
N VAL A 87 -6.01 -11.81 -5.31
CA VAL A 87 -6.08 -13.02 -6.16
C VAL A 87 -6.75 -14.19 -5.46
N SER A 88 -6.75 -14.17 -4.13
CA SER A 88 -7.36 -15.21 -3.30
C SER A 88 -8.89 -15.10 -3.28
N GLY A 89 -9.56 -16.10 -2.71
CA GLY A 89 -11.00 -16.05 -2.50
C GLY A 89 -11.48 -14.84 -1.69
N LEU A 90 -10.59 -14.17 -0.95
CA LEU A 90 -10.90 -12.93 -0.23
C LEU A 90 -11.41 -11.82 -1.16
N HIS A 91 -10.89 -11.76 -2.38
CA HIS A 91 -11.28 -10.76 -3.37
C HIS A 91 -12.79 -10.83 -3.69
N ALA A 92 -13.38 -12.03 -3.72
CA ALA A 92 -14.81 -12.20 -3.98
C ALA A 92 -15.70 -11.60 -2.87
N TYR A 93 -15.16 -11.41 -1.67
CA TYR A 93 -15.88 -10.82 -0.54
C TYR A 93 -15.64 -9.31 -0.39
N ASP A 94 -14.71 -8.71 -1.14
CA ASP A 94 -14.36 -7.30 -0.98
C ASP A 94 -15.50 -6.33 -1.37
N THR A 95 -16.39 -6.76 -2.26
CA THR A 95 -17.61 -6.04 -2.65
C THR A 95 -18.85 -6.56 -1.92
N ALA A 96 -18.72 -7.61 -1.11
CA ALA A 96 -19.81 -8.20 -0.33
C ALA A 96 -19.78 -7.79 1.15
N LEU A 97 -18.59 -7.53 1.70
CA LEU A 97 -18.37 -7.11 3.09
C LEU A 97 -17.42 -5.91 3.11
N LEU A 98 -17.87 -4.81 3.73
CA LEU A 98 -17.04 -3.63 3.96
C LEU A 98 -15.87 -3.97 4.89
N SER A 99 -16.03 -4.90 5.83
CA SER A 99 -14.92 -5.35 6.69
C SER A 99 -13.77 -5.99 5.90
N VAL A 100 -14.09 -6.84 4.91
CA VAL A 100 -13.10 -7.44 4.02
C VAL A 100 -12.46 -6.38 3.13
N HIS A 101 -13.26 -5.45 2.60
CA HIS A 101 -12.75 -4.28 1.88
C HIS A 101 -11.70 -3.50 2.70
N MET A 102 -11.96 -3.28 3.99
CA MET A 102 -11.01 -2.59 4.87
C MET A 102 -9.74 -3.40 5.11
N VAL A 103 -9.81 -4.71 5.31
CA VAL A 103 -8.61 -5.57 5.42
C VAL A 103 -7.76 -5.44 4.15
N GLN A 104 -8.40 -5.52 2.98
CA GLN A 104 -7.73 -5.40 1.71
C GLN A 104 -7.06 -4.03 1.57
N HIS A 105 -7.77 -2.94 1.85
CA HIS A 105 -7.20 -1.60 1.81
C HIS A 105 -6.02 -1.41 2.79
N MET A 106 -6.09 -1.98 3.99
CA MET A 106 -4.97 -1.95 4.96
C MET A 106 -3.74 -2.71 4.46
N VAL A 107 -3.94 -3.90 3.88
CA VAL A 107 -2.83 -4.68 3.32
C VAL A 107 -2.20 -3.94 2.14
N LEU A 108 -3.02 -3.46 1.21
CA LEU A 108 -2.57 -2.81 -0.02
C LEU A 108 -1.87 -1.47 0.22
N SER A 109 -2.35 -0.66 1.16
CA SER A 109 -1.82 0.70 1.37
C SER A 109 -0.78 0.83 2.46
N MET A 110 -0.72 -0.12 3.41
CA MET A 110 0.20 -0.02 4.54
C MET A 110 1.15 -1.21 4.59
N ILE A 111 0.62 -2.42 4.73
CA ILE A 111 1.44 -3.61 5.03
C ILE A 111 2.36 -3.93 3.85
N SER A 112 1.78 -4.22 2.68
CA SER A 112 2.56 -4.63 1.51
C SER A 112 3.56 -3.56 1.04
N PRO A 113 3.22 -2.26 0.94
CA PRO A 113 4.17 -1.21 0.58
C PRO A 113 5.40 -1.12 1.48
N ILE A 114 5.23 -1.32 2.80
CA ILE A 114 6.36 -1.38 3.76
C ILE A 114 7.30 -2.53 3.38
N PHE A 115 6.76 -3.73 3.18
CA PHE A 115 7.58 -4.91 2.84
C PHE A 115 8.20 -4.84 1.43
N LEU A 116 7.50 -4.24 0.47
CA LEU A 116 8.08 -3.92 -0.84
C LEU A 116 9.28 -2.98 -0.71
N ALA A 117 9.19 -1.96 0.14
CA ALA A 117 10.30 -1.04 0.41
C ALA A 117 11.50 -1.75 1.08
N LEU A 118 11.25 -2.71 1.97
CA LEU A 118 12.30 -3.53 2.60
C LEU A 118 13.10 -4.34 1.55
N GLY A 119 12.45 -4.67 0.43
CA GLY A 119 13.09 -5.25 -0.75
C GLY A 119 14.14 -4.37 -1.43
N ALA A 120 14.10 -3.05 -1.24
CA ALA A 120 14.92 -2.07 -1.97
C ALA A 120 14.97 -2.31 -3.50
N PRO A 121 13.81 -2.41 -4.16
CA PRO A 121 13.73 -2.72 -5.59
C PRO A 121 14.44 -1.68 -6.47
N MET A 122 14.46 -0.39 -6.10
CA MET A 122 15.18 0.62 -6.89
C MET A 122 16.69 0.44 -6.79
N THR A 123 17.21 0.11 -5.61
CA THR A 123 18.62 -0.24 -5.41
C THR A 123 19.00 -1.44 -6.25
N LEU A 124 18.16 -2.48 -6.25
CA LEU A 124 18.37 -3.67 -7.07
C LEU A 124 18.41 -3.31 -8.56
N ALA A 125 17.44 -2.52 -9.03
CA ALA A 125 17.36 -2.07 -10.43
C ALA A 125 18.61 -1.27 -10.83
N LEU A 126 19.07 -0.33 -10.00
CA LEU A 126 20.24 0.49 -10.30
C LEU A 126 21.55 -0.31 -10.35
N ARG A 127 21.66 -1.39 -9.56
CA ARG A 127 22.82 -2.31 -9.58
C ARG A 127 22.78 -3.29 -10.76
N THR A 128 21.59 -3.61 -11.24
CA THR A 128 21.37 -4.65 -12.26
C THR A 128 21.07 -4.12 -13.65
N LEU A 129 20.79 -2.83 -13.85
CA LEU A 129 20.53 -2.29 -15.19
C LEU A 129 21.83 -1.88 -15.92
N PRO A 130 21.92 -2.09 -17.25
CA PRO A 130 23.00 -1.51 -18.06
C PRO A 130 22.89 0.02 -18.16
N GLN A 131 23.94 0.69 -18.65
CA GLN A 131 24.06 2.15 -18.54
C GLN A 131 22.85 2.95 -19.07
N ARG A 132 22.32 2.60 -20.26
CA ARG A 132 21.20 3.33 -20.89
C ARG A 132 19.90 3.27 -20.06
N PRO A 133 19.34 2.09 -19.73
CA PRO A 133 18.14 2.04 -18.90
C PRO A 133 18.38 2.53 -17.47
N ARG A 134 19.58 2.35 -16.91
CA ARG A 134 19.95 2.94 -15.61
C ARG A 134 19.85 4.46 -15.63
N ARG A 135 20.35 5.11 -16.70
CA ARG A 135 20.23 6.57 -16.88
C ARG A 135 18.77 7.01 -17.02
N ARG A 136 17.94 6.25 -17.74
CA ARG A 136 16.49 6.53 -17.85
C ARG A 136 15.79 6.41 -16.50
N LEU A 137 16.07 5.35 -15.74
CA LEU A 137 15.52 5.16 -14.40
C LEU A 137 15.91 6.33 -13.48
N LEU A 138 17.20 6.72 -13.48
CA LEU A 138 17.65 7.88 -12.71
C LEU A 138 16.96 9.18 -13.15
N ALA A 139 16.75 9.39 -14.45
CA ALA A 139 16.04 10.57 -14.96
C ALA A 139 14.57 10.60 -14.47
N VAL A 140 13.90 9.44 -14.42
CA VAL A 140 12.54 9.33 -13.87
C VAL A 140 12.53 9.59 -12.37
N VAL A 141 13.41 8.93 -11.60
CA VAL A 141 13.50 9.09 -10.14
C VAL A 141 13.82 10.53 -9.73
N HIS A 142 14.63 11.24 -10.52
CA HIS A 142 14.97 12.65 -10.27
C HIS A 142 14.06 13.64 -11.02
N SER A 143 12.99 13.16 -11.65
CA SER A 143 12.03 14.04 -12.32
C SER A 143 11.31 14.94 -11.31
N ARG A 144 10.84 16.10 -11.79
CA ARG A 144 10.07 17.04 -10.95
C ARG A 144 8.82 16.39 -10.38
N ILE A 145 8.15 15.55 -11.16
CA ILE A 145 6.93 14.84 -10.75
C ILE A 145 7.24 13.93 -9.57
N VAL A 146 8.20 13.02 -9.71
CA VAL A 146 8.58 12.11 -8.61
C VAL A 146 9.02 12.90 -7.39
N ARG A 147 9.82 13.96 -7.55
CA ARG A 147 10.25 14.80 -6.43
C ARG A 147 9.10 15.48 -5.68
N VAL A 148 8.03 15.87 -6.37
CA VAL A 148 6.83 16.44 -5.74
C VAL A 148 6.05 15.36 -5.00
N TYR A 149 5.77 14.23 -5.64
CA TYR A 149 5.01 13.15 -5.02
C TYR A 149 5.74 12.50 -3.84
N THR A 150 7.07 12.35 -3.92
CA THR A 150 7.89 11.81 -2.82
C THR A 150 8.27 12.87 -1.79
N PHE A 151 7.84 14.13 -1.93
CA PHE A 151 8.05 15.12 -0.89
C PHE A 151 7.22 14.73 0.34
N PRO A 152 7.82 14.62 1.54
CA PRO A 152 7.14 13.96 2.67
C PRO A 152 5.79 14.54 3.07
N LEU A 153 5.59 15.87 2.97
CA LEU A 153 4.28 16.47 3.24
C LEU A 153 3.25 16.16 2.15
N VAL A 154 3.65 16.14 0.87
CA VAL A 154 2.74 15.78 -0.22
C VAL A 154 2.36 14.30 -0.11
N ALA A 155 3.34 13.42 0.12
CA ALA A 155 3.11 12.00 0.34
C ALA A 155 2.17 11.75 1.53
N PHE A 156 2.41 12.45 2.65
CA PHE A 156 1.54 12.41 3.83
C PHE A 156 0.12 12.89 3.52
N THR A 157 -0.02 14.03 2.84
CA THR A 157 -1.34 14.57 2.47
C THR A 157 -2.09 13.60 1.55
N ILE A 158 -1.44 13.04 0.54
CA ILE A 158 -2.08 12.05 -0.34
C ILE A 158 -2.51 10.82 0.47
N PHE A 159 -1.63 10.32 1.33
CA PHE A 159 -1.91 9.15 2.18
C PHE A 159 -3.10 9.38 3.11
N VAL A 160 -3.19 10.54 3.75
CA VAL A 160 -4.27 10.89 4.68
C VAL A 160 -5.57 11.23 3.94
N VAL A 161 -5.52 12.04 2.89
CA VAL A 161 -6.72 12.56 2.22
C VAL A 161 -7.38 11.51 1.35
N ASN A 162 -6.60 10.64 0.69
CA ASN A 162 -7.14 9.64 -0.24
C ASN A 162 -8.28 8.77 0.34
N PRO A 163 -8.17 8.15 1.53
CA PRO A 163 -9.27 7.36 2.07
C PRO A 163 -10.49 8.21 2.45
N PHE A 164 -10.31 9.46 2.91
CA PHE A 164 -11.44 10.37 3.12
C PHE A 164 -12.14 10.70 1.80
N ALA A 165 -11.37 11.00 0.75
CA ALA A 165 -11.93 11.27 -0.57
C ALA A 165 -12.68 10.05 -1.11
N LEU A 166 -12.17 8.83 -0.93
CA LEU A 166 -12.87 7.63 -1.36
C LEU A 166 -14.23 7.48 -0.66
N TYR A 167 -14.25 7.53 0.68
CA TYR A 167 -15.45 7.17 1.46
C TYR A 167 -16.47 8.30 1.60
N PHE A 168 -16.06 9.57 1.59
CA PHE A 168 -16.97 10.71 1.72
C PHE A 168 -17.40 11.33 0.39
N THR A 169 -17.06 10.68 -0.74
CA THR A 169 -17.58 11.05 -2.06
C THR A 169 -18.25 9.84 -2.71
N ASP A 170 -18.89 10.05 -3.85
CA ASP A 170 -19.51 8.97 -4.62
C ASP A 170 -18.50 7.99 -5.24
N LEU A 171 -17.18 8.24 -5.07
CA LEU A 171 -16.13 7.39 -5.61
C LEU A 171 -16.22 5.97 -5.08
N TYR A 172 -16.51 5.79 -3.79
CA TYR A 172 -16.63 4.44 -3.24
C TYR A 172 -17.79 3.67 -3.87
N ARG A 173 -18.97 4.30 -3.97
CA ARG A 173 -20.11 3.68 -4.65
C ARG A 173 -19.78 3.34 -6.10
N TYR A 174 -19.09 4.23 -6.79
CA TYR A 174 -18.65 4.01 -8.17
C TYR A 174 -17.75 2.77 -8.30
N THR A 175 -16.84 2.54 -7.35
CA THR A 175 -15.99 1.33 -7.35
C THR A 175 -16.78 0.03 -7.18
N LEU A 176 -17.85 0.04 -6.40
CA LEU A 176 -18.71 -1.14 -6.23
C LEU A 176 -19.44 -1.49 -7.54
N GLU A 177 -19.87 -0.48 -8.29
CA GLU A 177 -20.60 -0.66 -9.54
C GLU A 177 -19.70 -1.02 -10.74
N HIS A 178 -18.41 -0.64 -10.70
CA HIS A 178 -17.49 -0.77 -11.82
C HIS A 178 -16.19 -1.50 -11.40
N ALA A 179 -16.07 -2.77 -11.80
CA ALA A 179 -14.92 -3.61 -11.49
C ALA A 179 -13.56 -2.99 -11.89
N TRP A 180 -13.49 -2.29 -13.03
CA TRP A 180 -12.26 -1.64 -13.46
C TRP A 180 -11.86 -0.47 -12.54
N ALA A 181 -12.85 0.27 -12.02
CA ALA A 181 -12.60 1.39 -11.11
C ALA A 181 -12.14 0.86 -9.75
N HIS A 182 -12.73 -0.24 -9.29
CA HIS A 182 -12.30 -0.97 -8.09
C HIS A 182 -10.83 -1.40 -8.17
N GLU A 183 -10.43 -2.03 -9.28
CA GLU A 183 -9.03 -2.42 -9.50
C GLU A 183 -8.08 -1.22 -9.57
N LEU A 184 -8.50 -0.12 -10.19
CA LEU A 184 -7.71 1.11 -10.20
C LEU A 184 -7.52 1.68 -8.80
N VAL A 185 -8.53 1.60 -7.95
CA VAL A 185 -8.42 2.01 -6.54
C VAL A 185 -7.42 1.12 -5.81
N HIS A 186 -7.44 -0.21 -5.99
CA HIS A 186 -6.40 -1.08 -5.41
C HIS A 186 -4.99 -0.66 -5.84
N ALA A 187 -4.78 -0.44 -7.14
CA ALA A 187 -3.50 0.04 -7.65
C ALA A 187 -3.10 1.39 -7.04
N HIS A 188 -4.06 2.31 -6.93
CA HIS A 188 -3.87 3.62 -6.34
C HIS A 188 -3.46 3.53 -4.86
N PHE A 189 -4.12 2.68 -4.06
CA PHE A 189 -3.77 2.47 -2.65
C PHE A 189 -2.37 1.86 -2.48
N ILE A 190 -1.98 0.91 -3.34
CA ILE A 190 -0.60 0.38 -3.36
C ILE A 190 0.42 1.49 -3.65
N LEU A 191 0.15 2.30 -4.68
CA LEU A 191 1.03 3.40 -5.08
C LEU A 191 1.14 4.46 -3.98
N THR A 192 0.02 4.87 -3.39
CA THR A 192 -0.05 5.84 -2.30
C THR A 192 0.75 5.34 -1.09
N GLY A 193 0.59 4.07 -0.73
CA GLY A 193 1.42 3.44 0.29
C GLY A 193 2.91 3.45 -0.04
N CYS A 194 3.28 3.13 -1.29
CA CYS A 194 4.70 3.16 -1.69
C CYS A 194 5.29 4.57 -1.62
N VAL A 195 4.54 5.57 -2.10
CA VAL A 195 4.93 6.99 -2.07
C VAL A 195 5.11 7.49 -0.63
N PHE A 196 4.30 7.01 0.32
CA PHE A 196 4.43 7.37 1.73
C PHE A 196 5.54 6.59 2.45
N PHE A 197 5.51 5.26 2.44
CA PHE A 197 6.40 4.44 3.28
C PHE A 197 7.85 4.37 2.76
N TRP A 198 8.09 4.46 1.45
CA TRP A 198 9.45 4.28 0.91
C TRP A 198 10.41 5.41 1.29
N PRO A 199 10.03 6.71 1.19
CA PRO A 199 10.86 7.79 1.71
C PRO A 199 11.06 7.72 3.23
N LEU A 200 10.05 7.26 3.96
CA LEU A 200 10.11 7.09 5.42
C LEU A 200 11.17 6.05 5.82
N LEU A 201 11.14 4.86 5.19
CA LEU A 201 12.14 3.80 5.42
C LEU A 201 13.52 4.17 4.86
N GLY A 202 13.58 4.84 3.71
CA GLY A 202 14.83 5.30 3.10
C GLY A 202 15.80 4.18 2.71
N LEU A 203 15.31 2.97 2.40
CA LEU A 203 16.20 1.91 1.94
C LEU A 203 16.66 2.10 0.49
N ASP A 204 15.84 2.78 -0.30
CA ASP A 204 16.13 3.14 -1.68
C ASP A 204 16.63 4.59 -1.82
N PRO A 205 17.42 4.89 -2.88
CA PRO A 205 17.99 6.22 -3.12
C PRO A 205 16.94 7.18 -3.71
N LEU A 206 15.97 7.58 -2.88
CA LEU A 206 14.96 8.59 -3.23
C LEU A 206 15.46 10.01 -2.90
N PRO A 207 15.08 11.04 -3.67
CA PRO A 207 15.44 12.42 -3.40
C PRO A 207 14.75 12.96 -2.14
N GLY A 208 15.33 13.98 -1.48
CA GLY A 208 14.64 14.76 -0.45
C GLY A 208 14.42 14.03 0.88
N ARG A 209 15.33 13.13 1.28
CA ARG A 209 15.22 12.35 2.52
C ARG A 209 15.24 13.24 3.76
N TRP A 210 14.11 13.31 4.46
CA TRP A 210 14.00 14.04 5.73
C TRP A 210 14.82 13.37 6.85
N PRO A 211 15.23 14.10 7.90
CA PRO A 211 15.86 13.51 9.07
C PRO A 211 14.88 12.61 9.84
N TYR A 212 15.39 11.62 10.59
CA TYR A 212 14.53 10.64 11.28
C TYR A 212 13.47 11.26 12.19
N PRO A 213 13.74 12.32 12.99
CA PRO A 213 12.71 12.97 13.80
C PRO A 213 11.53 13.48 12.96
N GLY A 214 11.79 14.06 11.79
CA GLY A 214 10.74 14.52 10.89
C GLY A 214 9.89 13.38 10.34
N ARG A 215 10.51 12.23 10.05
CA ARG A 215 9.78 11.02 9.61
C ARG A 215 8.94 10.42 10.72
N ALA A 216 9.49 10.34 11.94
CA ALA A 216 8.78 9.88 13.12
C ALA A 216 7.58 10.79 13.44
N LEU A 217 7.76 12.11 13.31
CA LEU A 217 6.68 13.08 13.47
C LEU A 217 5.56 12.88 12.45
N LEU A 218 5.88 12.70 11.16
CA LEU A 218 4.85 12.40 10.14
C LEU A 218 4.10 11.11 10.45
N MET A 219 4.80 10.09 10.94
CA MET A 219 4.17 8.84 11.35
C MET A 219 3.21 9.05 12.52
N LEU A 220 3.66 9.78 13.54
CA LEU A 220 2.83 10.14 14.70
C LEU A 220 1.62 10.98 14.31
N LEU A 221 1.78 11.91 13.37
CA LEU A 221 0.68 12.75 12.87
C LEU A 221 -0.36 11.97 12.07
N SER A 222 -0.01 10.79 11.53
CA SER A 222 -0.97 9.96 10.78
C SER A 222 -1.96 9.20 11.65
N VAL A 223 -1.56 8.86 12.88
CA VAL A 223 -2.36 8.14 13.90
C VAL A 223 -3.77 8.72 14.09
N PRO A 224 -3.94 10.00 14.45
CA PRO A 224 -5.28 10.54 14.72
C PRO A 224 -6.20 10.47 13.50
N PHE A 225 -5.69 10.51 12.26
CA PHE A 225 -6.52 10.43 11.07
C PHE A 225 -7.13 9.04 10.86
N HIS A 226 -6.40 7.96 11.13
CA HIS A 226 -6.96 6.61 11.08
C HIS A 226 -7.99 6.40 12.17
N THR A 227 -7.71 6.88 13.39
CA THR A 227 -8.66 6.84 14.50
C THR A 227 -9.94 7.60 14.15
N VAL A 228 -9.84 8.84 13.66
CA VAL A 228 -11.01 9.65 13.29
C VAL A 228 -11.80 8.98 12.16
N LEU A 229 -11.13 8.53 11.10
CA LEU A 229 -11.81 7.90 9.98
C LEU A 229 -12.51 6.60 10.39
N GLY A 230 -11.80 5.73 11.14
CA GLY A 230 -12.35 4.48 11.63
C GLY A 230 -13.54 4.68 12.54
N LEU A 231 -13.43 5.56 13.55
CA LEU A 231 -14.55 5.87 14.44
C LEU A 231 -15.73 6.49 13.70
N THR A 232 -15.47 7.35 12.70
CA THR A 232 -16.55 7.94 11.90
C THR A 232 -17.30 6.88 11.11
N ILE A 233 -16.60 5.89 10.53
CA ILE A 233 -17.24 4.75 9.84
C ILE A 233 -18.04 3.90 10.84
N MET A 234 -17.47 3.59 12.01
CA MET A 234 -18.14 2.80 13.05
C MET A 234 -19.42 3.45 13.56
N GLN A 235 -19.41 4.77 13.71
CA GLN A 235 -20.50 5.53 14.34
C GLN A 235 -21.47 6.14 13.32
N SER A 236 -21.22 5.95 12.03
CA SER A 236 -22.05 6.49 10.96
C SER A 236 -23.45 5.89 11.02
N SER A 237 -24.47 6.76 10.99
CA SER A 237 -25.88 6.39 10.87
C SER A 237 -26.30 6.08 9.43
N THR A 238 -25.36 6.14 8.48
CA THR A 238 -25.54 5.78 7.07
C THR A 238 -24.55 4.70 6.67
N LEU A 239 -24.97 3.78 5.79
CA LEU A 239 -24.07 2.77 5.24
C LEU A 239 -23.18 3.39 4.15
N PHE A 240 -21.87 3.21 4.30
CA PHE A 240 -20.92 3.47 3.22
C PHE A 240 -21.18 2.47 2.09
N GLY A 241 -21.32 2.97 0.86
CA GLY A 241 -21.80 2.18 -0.28
C GLY A 241 -23.34 2.18 -0.43
N GLY A 242 -24.07 2.82 0.48
CA GLY A 242 -25.51 3.05 0.36
C GLY A 242 -26.33 1.76 0.39
N ASP A 243 -27.20 1.58 -0.60
CA ASP A 243 -28.06 0.40 -0.74
C ASP A 243 -27.35 -0.83 -1.31
N TRP A 244 -26.06 -0.74 -1.69
CA TRP A 244 -25.31 -1.83 -2.31
C TRP A 244 -25.32 -3.08 -1.42
N TYR A 245 -24.84 -2.96 -0.19
CA TYR A 245 -24.75 -4.09 0.74
C TYR A 245 -26.11 -4.69 1.11
N PRO A 246 -27.14 -3.89 1.45
CA PRO A 246 -28.49 -4.42 1.62
C PRO A 246 -29.05 -5.12 0.37
N SER A 247 -28.76 -4.60 -0.83
CA SER A 247 -29.28 -5.16 -2.10
C SER A 247 -28.74 -6.55 -2.43
N LEU A 248 -27.60 -6.93 -1.85
CA LEU A 248 -27.04 -8.27 -1.99
C LEU A 248 -27.89 -9.34 -1.29
N GLY A 249 -28.76 -8.96 -0.34
CA GLY A 249 -29.68 -9.89 0.32
C GLY A 249 -28.99 -11.01 1.10
N LEU A 250 -27.78 -10.77 1.62
CA LEU A 250 -26.99 -11.77 2.34
C LEU A 250 -27.66 -12.12 3.67
N THR A 251 -28.20 -13.34 3.79
CA THR A 251 -28.91 -13.78 5.02
C THR A 251 -27.99 -14.05 6.20
N TRP A 252 -26.68 -14.09 5.97
CA TRP A 252 -25.65 -14.47 6.94
C TRP A 252 -24.78 -13.30 7.39
N ALA A 253 -24.97 -12.10 6.84
CA ALA A 253 -24.25 -10.89 7.20
C ALA A 253 -25.22 -9.72 7.35
N ASP A 254 -25.05 -8.95 8.43
CA ASP A 254 -25.72 -7.67 8.62
C ASP A 254 -24.77 -6.53 8.19
N PRO A 255 -25.11 -5.73 7.16
CA PRO A 255 -24.27 -4.62 6.70
C PRO A 255 -23.92 -3.59 7.79
N TRP A 256 -24.82 -3.37 8.76
CA TRP A 256 -24.57 -2.41 9.84
C TRP A 256 -23.54 -2.93 10.83
N ALA A 257 -23.70 -4.17 11.29
CA ALA A 257 -22.69 -4.83 12.10
C ALA A 257 -21.33 -4.93 11.38
N ASP A 258 -21.34 -5.26 10.08
CA ASP A 258 -20.13 -5.35 9.28
C ASP A 258 -19.41 -4.00 9.16
N GLN A 259 -20.14 -2.89 9.01
CA GLN A 259 -19.55 -1.54 8.98
C GLN A 259 -18.87 -1.16 10.29
N VAL A 260 -19.43 -1.55 11.44
CA VAL A 260 -18.77 -1.36 12.75
C VAL A 260 -17.45 -2.12 12.80
N VAL A 261 -17.43 -3.36 12.31
CA VAL A 261 -16.19 -4.15 12.22
C VAL A 261 -15.19 -3.50 11.26
N ALA A 262 -15.66 -3.02 10.11
CA ALA A 262 -14.84 -2.36 9.09
C ALA A 262 -14.13 -1.12 9.63
N GLY A 263 -14.86 -0.22 10.31
CA GLY A 263 -14.24 0.95 10.92
C GLY A 263 -13.28 0.59 12.06
N GLY A 264 -13.57 -0.49 12.82
CA GLY A 264 -12.65 -1.04 13.82
C GLY A 264 -11.35 -1.58 13.23
N ILE A 265 -11.41 -2.28 12.10
CA ILE A 265 -10.24 -2.77 11.35
C ILE A 265 -9.38 -1.62 10.85
N LEU A 266 -10.01 -0.59 10.27
CA LEU A 266 -9.31 0.60 9.78
C LEU A 266 -8.57 1.32 10.90
N TRP A 267 -9.24 1.55 12.03
CA TRP A 267 -8.64 2.18 13.20
C TRP A 267 -7.51 1.33 13.78
N ALA A 268 -7.81 0.12 14.25
CA ALA A 268 -6.84 -0.72 14.96
C ALA A 268 -5.68 -1.13 14.05
N GLY A 269 -5.94 -1.44 12.77
CA GLY A 269 -4.92 -1.75 11.78
C GLY A 269 -3.98 -0.57 11.53
N GLY A 270 -4.55 0.63 11.39
CA GLY A 270 -3.79 1.88 11.27
C GLY A 270 -2.86 2.10 12.46
N GLU A 271 -3.35 1.91 13.68
CA GLU A 271 -2.56 2.08 14.90
C GLU A 271 -1.43 1.06 15.04
N VAL A 272 -1.72 -0.22 14.80
CA VAL A 272 -0.71 -1.29 14.90
C VAL A 272 0.46 -1.04 13.95
N VAL A 273 0.17 -0.68 12.70
CA VAL A 273 1.22 -0.35 11.73
C VAL A 273 1.94 0.94 12.13
N SER A 274 1.19 1.95 12.57
CA SER A 274 1.73 3.26 12.96
C SER A 274 2.75 3.14 14.09
N VAL A 275 2.37 2.45 15.18
CA VAL A 275 3.22 2.21 16.35
C VAL A 275 4.45 1.37 15.98
N THR A 276 4.25 0.29 15.20
CA THR A 276 5.36 -0.58 14.78
C THR A 276 6.42 0.20 14.00
N MET A 277 5.98 0.99 13.03
CA MET A 277 6.89 1.76 12.19
C MET A 277 7.48 2.96 12.92
N LEU A 278 6.75 3.59 13.84
CA LEU A 278 7.30 4.61 14.74
C LEU A 278 8.44 4.04 15.58
N ALA A 279 8.25 2.85 16.19
CA ALA A 279 9.30 2.16 16.93
C ALA A 279 10.52 1.88 16.05
N VAL A 280 10.31 1.40 14.82
CA VAL A 280 11.39 1.17 13.85
C VAL A 280 12.14 2.48 13.53
N LEU A 281 11.44 3.58 13.28
CA LEU A 281 12.05 4.88 12.98
C LEU A 281 12.84 5.44 14.17
N VAL A 282 12.32 5.30 15.39
CA VAL A 282 13.02 5.70 16.63
C VAL A 282 14.30 4.88 16.83
N VAL A 283 14.23 3.55 16.66
CA VAL A 283 15.43 2.69 16.72
C VAL A 283 16.45 3.07 15.65
N GLN A 284 16.01 3.38 14.43
CA GLN A 284 16.90 3.86 13.37
C GLN A 284 17.54 5.20 13.71
N TRP A 285 16.78 6.11 14.32
CA TRP A 285 17.27 7.40 14.79
C TRP A 285 18.35 7.24 15.86
N MET A 286 18.07 6.46 16.91
CA MET A 286 19.02 6.19 17.99
C MET A 286 20.33 5.60 17.45
N ARG A 287 20.25 4.62 16.55
CA ARG A 287 21.42 4.00 15.92
C ARG A 287 22.19 4.97 15.02
N GLN A 288 21.54 5.96 14.41
CA GLN A 288 22.26 6.99 13.66
C GLN A 288 22.95 7.96 14.61
N ALA A 289 22.26 8.45 15.64
CA ALA A 289 22.81 9.37 16.62
C ALA A 289 24.06 8.79 17.31
N GLU A 290 24.03 7.50 17.68
CA GLU A 290 25.19 6.80 18.25
C GLU A 290 26.38 6.73 17.26
N ARG A 291 26.11 6.46 15.97
CA ARG A 291 27.15 6.44 14.93
C ARG A 291 27.75 7.81 14.68
N GLU A 292 26.92 8.85 14.74
CA GLU A 292 27.32 10.24 14.55
C GLU A 292 28.16 10.73 15.74
N ALA A 293 27.73 10.45 16.97
CA ALA A 293 28.50 10.72 18.19
C ALA A 293 29.89 10.07 18.13
N ARG A 294 29.97 8.77 17.83
CA ARG A 294 31.26 8.06 17.66
C ARG A 294 32.15 8.65 16.56
N ARG A 295 31.57 9.25 15.52
CA ARG A 295 32.33 9.91 14.46
C ARG A 295 32.91 11.23 14.96
N ILE A 296 32.10 12.01 15.66
CA ILE A 296 32.52 13.29 16.26
C ILE A 296 33.64 13.05 17.27
N ASP A 297 33.49 12.07 18.17
CA ASP A 297 34.52 11.71 19.15
C ASP A 297 35.85 11.37 18.48
N ARG A 298 35.83 10.52 17.44
CA ARG A 298 37.04 10.17 16.68
C ARG A 298 37.69 11.36 15.96
N ASP A 299 36.90 12.32 15.50
CA ASP A 299 37.42 13.50 14.84
C ASP A 299 38.01 14.49 15.87
N LEU A 300 37.43 14.59 17.08
CA LEU A 300 37.98 15.34 18.20
C LEU A 300 39.29 14.73 18.71
N ASP A 301 39.35 13.40 18.92
CA ASP A 301 40.58 12.69 19.33
C ASP A 301 41.74 12.96 18.35
N ARG A 302 41.45 13.00 17.04
CA ARG A 302 42.43 13.32 16.00
C ARG A 302 42.91 14.77 16.06
N GLN A 303 42.03 15.70 16.40
CA GLN A 303 42.39 17.12 16.55
C GLN A 303 43.26 17.32 17.78
N GLU A 304 42.90 16.72 18.92
CA GLU A 304 43.70 16.76 20.14
C GLU A 304 45.08 16.12 19.95
N ALA A 305 45.17 15.00 19.24
CA ALA A 305 46.45 14.37 18.93
C ALA A 305 47.33 15.27 18.04
N ARG A 306 46.75 15.99 17.07
CA ARG A 306 47.47 16.96 16.24
C ARG A 306 47.95 18.17 17.04
N GLN A 307 47.12 18.67 17.96
CA GLN A 307 47.49 19.78 18.85
C GLN A 307 48.65 19.39 19.76
N ARG A 308 48.56 18.24 20.43
CA ARG A 308 49.65 17.70 21.27
C ARG A 308 50.96 17.51 20.49
N ALA A 309 50.88 17.02 19.25
CA ALA A 309 52.05 16.87 18.39
C ALA A 309 52.67 18.22 17.97
N ALA A 310 51.85 19.24 17.75
CA ALA A 310 52.32 20.59 17.43
C ALA A 310 52.98 21.28 18.64
N GLU A 311 52.39 21.14 19.82
CA GLU A 311 52.97 21.62 21.09
C GLU A 311 54.30 20.94 21.42
N ALA A 312 54.45 19.65 21.11
CA ALA A 312 55.70 18.93 21.30
C ALA A 312 56.80 19.33 20.30
N ALA A 313 56.45 20.01 19.20
CA ALA A 313 57.38 20.42 18.15
C ALA A 313 57.82 21.89 18.25
N SER A 314 57.19 22.67 19.14
CA SER A 314 57.55 24.07 19.46
C SER A 314 58.47 24.15 20.67
#